data_AF-A0A7U7L9F4-F1
#
_entry.id   AF-A0A7U7L9F4-F1
#
_cell.length_a   1.000
_cell.length_b   1.000
_cell.length_c   1.000
_cell.angle_alpha   90.00
_cell.angle_beta   90.00
_cell.angle_gamma   90.00
#
_symmetry.space_group_name_H-M   'P 1'
#
loop_
_entity.id
_entity.type
_entity.pdbx_description
1 polymer ?
#
loop_
_entity_poly.entity_id
_entity_poly.type
_entity_poly.pdbx_seq_one_letter_code
_entity_poly.pdbx_strand_id
1 'polypeptide(L)'
;MVIYDGKNRHSPIKSGNLRTCKFYLDWLNVNKNIRADGVNRQDAESCRQATNQLINQFFPDKEMQNRLLAEMNAACDENILSSDSFDWLKQDERATFWLWGYLCKAGDYQTGFNPPANATFDGKNWYQRLNLSLSPVSHQERLAVIITFFDLIIIHSPPVNYIKKQLMEKFKDQWKTIYSKPLPLKWLPDDEDAVLWAWNNLQKIQQEKPVTLAGLSFSLSAQELTTWFTPLSHHERFLALRAALDLWDDAPDTKRLFLLNLNKAWNQQKLRQSRTDKKALNTYLKNETKMRLDILATHYNMRISDVLEKLINEHYRQELTPSE
;
A
#
# COMPACT_ATOMS: atom_id res chain seq x y z
N MET A 1 42.04 31.03 13.49
CA MET A 1 41.54 31.49 14.81
C MET A 1 40.21 32.17 14.54
N VAL A 2 39.11 31.43 14.66
CA VAL A 2 37.77 31.91 14.30
C VAL A 2 37.16 32.56 15.54
N ILE A 3 36.85 33.84 15.42
CA ILE A 3 36.28 34.66 16.49
C ILE A 3 34.82 34.19 16.69
N TYR A 4 34.58 33.50 17.81
CA TYR A 4 33.24 33.28 18.34
C TYR A 4 32.73 34.61 18.92
N ASP A 5 32.01 35.38 18.11
CA ASP A 5 31.39 36.62 18.57
C ASP A 5 29.93 36.37 19.02
N GLY A 6 29.76 36.14 20.31
CA GLY A 6 28.93 37.01 21.16
C GLY A 6 27.43 37.24 20.90
N LYS A 7 26.75 36.60 19.93
CA LYS A 7 25.31 36.88 19.62
C LYS A 7 24.30 35.79 20.00
N ASN A 8 24.52 35.07 21.10
CA ASN A 8 23.57 34.06 21.58
C ASN A 8 22.85 34.46 22.88
N ARG A 9 22.30 35.67 22.93
CA ARG A 9 21.49 36.15 24.07
C ARG A 9 20.06 36.47 23.67
N HIS A 10 19.38 35.46 23.14
CA HIS A 10 17.92 35.19 23.09
C HIS A 10 17.60 34.55 21.75
N SER A 11 17.75 33.23 21.65
CA SER A 11 17.20 32.47 20.54
C SER A 11 15.71 32.20 20.81
N PRO A 12 14.78 32.76 20.01
CA PRO A 12 13.34 32.61 20.23
C PRO A 12 12.90 31.14 20.19
N ILE A 13 13.39 30.38 19.21
CA ILE A 13 13.09 28.96 19.05
C ILE A 13 14.23 28.13 19.65
N LYS A 14 13.84 27.19 20.53
CA LYS A 14 14.75 26.23 21.21
C LYS A 14 14.56 24.78 20.78
N SER A 15 13.54 24.46 19.98
CA SER A 15 13.26 23.08 19.56
C SER A 15 14.42 22.49 18.75
N GLY A 16 14.81 21.24 19.04
CA GLY A 16 15.77 20.47 18.25
C GLY A 16 15.12 19.49 17.28
N ASN A 17 13.79 19.48 17.19
CA ASN A 17 13.06 18.57 16.33
C ASN A 17 13.08 19.05 14.88
N LEU A 18 13.65 18.24 13.98
CA LEU A 18 13.78 18.59 12.56
C LEU A 18 12.45 18.93 11.89
N ARG A 19 11.36 18.19 12.19
CA ARG A 19 10.04 18.41 11.57
C ARG A 19 9.47 19.76 12.00
N THR A 20 9.57 20.09 13.28
CA THR A 20 9.17 21.39 13.83
C THR A 20 9.99 22.54 13.23
N CYS A 21 11.32 22.39 13.13
CA CYS A 21 12.17 23.44 12.57
C CYS A 21 11.91 23.68 11.07
N LYS A 22 11.70 22.61 10.29
CA LYS A 22 11.27 22.71 8.88
C LYS A 22 9.93 23.43 8.77
N PHE A 23 8.95 23.01 9.57
CA PHE A 23 7.61 23.59 9.59
C PHE A 23 7.64 25.10 9.83
N TYR A 24 8.43 25.58 10.79
CA TYR A 24 8.50 27.01 11.06
C TYR A 24 9.01 27.85 9.88
N LEU A 25 9.99 27.34 9.12
CA LEU A 25 10.44 28.02 7.90
C LEU A 25 9.34 28.06 6.85
N ASP A 26 8.63 26.96 6.64
CA ASP A 26 7.55 26.89 5.67
C ASP A 26 6.35 27.74 6.09
N TRP A 27 6.05 27.78 7.38
CA TRP A 27 5.00 28.60 7.94
C TRP A 27 5.29 30.10 7.75
N LEU A 28 6.54 30.55 7.96
CA LEU A 28 6.95 31.94 7.71
C LEU A 28 6.82 32.31 6.24
N ASN A 29 7.19 31.42 5.33
CA ASN A 29 7.02 31.62 3.89
C ASN A 29 5.54 31.73 3.51
N VAL A 30 4.71 30.79 3.98
CA VAL A 30 3.28 30.72 3.61
C VAL A 30 2.47 31.86 4.23
N ASN A 31 2.68 32.20 5.50
CA ASN A 31 1.82 33.12 6.24
C ASN A 31 2.37 34.55 6.33
N LYS A 32 3.69 34.74 6.21
CA LYS A 32 4.33 36.07 6.30
C LYS A 32 5.10 36.45 5.03
N ASN A 33 5.14 35.57 4.01
CA ASN A 33 5.92 35.76 2.77
C ASN A 33 7.42 36.00 3.04
N ILE A 34 7.95 35.40 4.10
CA ILE A 34 9.38 35.48 4.47
C ILE A 34 10.07 34.18 4.05
N ARG A 35 10.99 34.26 3.10
CA ARG A 35 11.70 33.10 2.55
C ARG A 35 13.07 32.92 3.18
N ALA A 36 13.47 31.66 3.31
CA ALA A 36 14.79 31.26 3.75
C ALA A 36 15.51 30.57 2.60
N ASP A 37 16.39 31.30 1.92
CA ASP A 37 17.14 30.78 0.77
C ASP A 37 18.45 30.12 1.22
N GLY A 38 18.86 29.05 0.54
CA GLY A 38 20.14 28.37 0.79
C GLY A 38 20.24 27.57 2.10
N VAL A 39 19.14 27.38 2.84
CA VAL A 39 19.14 26.63 4.09
C VAL A 39 19.18 25.13 3.83
N ASN A 40 20.11 24.41 4.48
CA ASN A 40 20.08 22.96 4.52
C ASN A 40 18.87 22.48 5.35
N ARG A 41 17.77 22.18 4.65
CA ARG A 41 16.54 21.75 5.30
C ARG A 41 16.65 20.39 5.97
N GLN A 42 17.65 19.56 5.68
CA GLN A 42 17.80 18.25 6.31
C GLN A 42 18.48 18.29 7.68
N ASP A 43 19.00 19.45 8.08
CA ASP A 43 19.62 19.66 9.38
C ASP A 43 18.74 20.54 10.27
N ALA A 44 18.46 20.07 11.48
CA ALA A 44 17.59 20.74 12.43
C ALA A 44 18.24 22.03 12.95
N GLU A 45 19.57 22.00 13.14
CA GLU A 45 20.34 23.15 13.59
C GLU A 45 20.29 24.27 12.54
N SER A 46 20.62 23.93 11.29
CA SER A 46 20.54 24.84 10.15
C SER A 46 19.16 25.48 10.02
N CYS A 47 18.09 24.68 10.08
CA CYS A 47 16.73 25.20 10.04
C CYS A 47 16.46 26.18 11.19
N ARG A 48 16.78 25.79 12.42
CA ARG A 48 16.53 26.60 13.62
C ARG A 48 17.30 27.91 13.59
N GLN A 49 18.57 27.89 13.20
CA GLN A 49 19.39 29.08 13.10
C GLN A 49 18.81 30.05 12.06
N ALA A 50 18.44 29.54 10.88
CA ALA A 50 17.79 30.35 9.85
C ALA A 50 16.47 30.95 10.34
N THR A 51 15.61 30.17 11.02
CA THR A 51 14.34 30.70 11.55
C THR A 51 14.58 31.80 12.58
N ASN A 52 15.51 31.59 13.53
CA ASN A 52 15.83 32.60 14.54
C ASN A 52 16.43 33.88 13.93
N GLN A 53 17.25 33.76 12.89
CA GLN A 53 17.77 34.90 12.14
C GLN A 53 16.64 35.70 11.49
N LEU A 54 15.71 35.03 10.79
CA LEU A 54 14.55 35.67 10.17
C LEU A 54 13.65 36.35 11.20
N ILE A 55 13.36 35.69 12.32
CA ILE A 55 12.54 36.29 13.39
C ILE A 55 13.21 37.55 13.93
N ASN A 56 14.51 37.50 14.23
CA ASN A 56 15.23 38.67 14.74
C ASN A 56 15.34 39.82 13.72
N GLN A 57 15.39 39.50 12.42
CA GLN A 57 15.45 40.48 11.35
C GLN A 57 14.11 41.19 11.12
N PHE A 58 13.01 40.42 11.03
CA PHE A 58 11.70 40.93 10.65
C PHE A 58 10.84 41.35 11.85
N PHE A 59 11.14 40.83 13.05
CA PHE A 59 10.41 41.10 14.30
C PHE A 59 11.41 41.44 15.41
N PRO A 60 12.01 42.64 15.41
CA PRO A 60 13.04 43.00 16.40
C PRO A 60 12.47 43.26 17.81
N ASP A 61 11.18 43.56 17.92
CA ASP A 61 10.50 43.81 19.19
C ASP A 61 10.11 42.51 19.93
N LYS A 62 10.35 42.46 21.25
CA LYS A 62 10.10 41.25 22.05
C LYS A 62 8.63 40.88 22.16
N GLU A 63 7.72 41.85 22.21
CA GLU A 63 6.29 41.55 22.28
C GLU A 63 5.77 41.01 20.94
N MET A 64 6.27 41.54 19.81
CA MET A 64 6.01 40.99 18.50
C MET A 64 6.56 39.57 18.33
N GLN A 65 7.78 39.31 18.81
CA GLN A 65 8.36 37.96 18.81
C GLN A 65 7.51 36.99 19.63
N ASN A 66 7.10 37.38 20.83
CA ASN A 66 6.28 36.52 21.69
C ASN A 66 4.92 36.19 21.04
N ARG A 67 4.27 37.17 20.40
CA ARG A 67 3.02 36.95 19.65
C ARG A 67 3.22 36.02 18.46
N LEU A 68 4.27 36.27 17.66
CA LEU A 68 4.61 35.41 16.53
C LEU A 68 4.92 33.98 16.96
N LEU A 69 5.68 33.78 18.04
CA LEU A 69 5.97 32.47 18.59
C LEU A 69 4.71 31.76 19.07
N ALA A 70 3.78 32.48 19.70
CA ALA A 70 2.50 31.91 20.09
C ALA A 70 1.69 31.44 18.87
N GLU A 71 1.63 32.24 17.80
CA GLU A 71 1.01 31.86 16.51
C GLU A 71 1.68 30.63 15.90
N MET A 72 3.02 30.64 15.82
CA MET A 72 3.80 29.54 15.24
C MET A 72 3.65 28.24 16.03
N ASN A 73 3.62 28.31 17.37
CA ASN A 73 3.40 27.15 18.23
C ASN A 73 1.99 26.58 18.05
N ALA A 74 0.95 27.43 18.09
CA ALA A 74 -0.42 26.99 17.85
C ALA A 74 -0.58 26.36 16.45
N ALA A 75 0.05 26.95 15.43
CA ALA A 75 0.03 26.39 14.08
C ALA A 75 0.82 25.09 13.98
N CYS A 76 1.92 24.94 14.73
CA CYS A 76 2.69 23.70 14.80
C CYS A 76 1.87 22.58 15.44
N ASP A 77 1.15 22.87 16.53
CA ASP A 77 0.29 21.90 17.20
C ASP A 77 -0.89 21.45 16.30
N GLU A 78 -1.39 22.33 15.45
CA GLU A 78 -2.40 21.99 14.42
C GLU A 78 -1.82 21.10 13.30
N ASN A 79 -0.57 21.34 12.90
CA ASN A 79 -0.02 20.80 11.66
C ASN A 79 0.93 19.62 11.83
N ILE A 80 1.66 19.51 12.93
CA ILE A 80 2.69 18.49 13.12
C ILE A 80 2.15 17.37 13.98
N LEU A 81 1.77 16.28 13.32
CA LEU A 81 1.38 15.04 14.01
C LEU A 81 2.56 14.49 14.81
N SER A 82 2.32 14.15 16.08
CA SER A 82 3.30 13.50 16.94
C SER A 82 3.79 12.18 16.34
N SER A 83 4.98 11.76 16.75
CA SER A 83 5.53 10.44 16.37
C SER A 83 4.54 9.31 16.68
N ASP A 84 3.87 9.39 17.82
CA ASP A 84 2.98 8.34 18.34
C ASP A 84 1.71 8.18 17.49
N SER A 85 1.31 9.25 16.79
CA SER A 85 0.19 9.22 15.83
C SER A 85 0.42 8.19 14.71
N PHE A 86 1.67 7.83 14.44
CA PHE A 86 2.08 6.87 13.41
C PHE A 86 2.45 5.49 13.96
N ASP A 87 2.31 5.22 15.26
CA ASP A 87 2.79 3.96 15.85
C ASP A 87 2.11 2.72 15.29
N TRP A 88 0.81 2.80 14.99
CA TRP A 88 0.07 1.72 14.36
C TRP A 88 0.57 1.39 12.94
N LEU A 89 1.22 2.35 12.27
CA LEU A 89 1.89 2.13 10.98
C LEU A 89 3.30 1.57 11.19
N LYS A 90 4.06 2.12 12.15
CA LYS A 90 5.41 1.60 12.48
C LYS A 90 5.41 0.12 12.84
N GLN A 91 4.33 -0.36 13.45
CA GLN A 91 4.20 -1.74 13.92
C GLN A 91 3.57 -2.68 12.89
N ASP A 92 2.96 -2.15 11.82
CA ASP A 92 2.22 -2.94 10.83
C ASP A 92 2.57 -2.49 9.39
N GLU A 93 3.38 -3.31 8.73
CA GLU A 93 3.82 -3.09 7.35
C GLU A 93 2.64 -3.11 6.36
N ARG A 94 1.64 -3.95 6.60
CA ARG A 94 0.44 -4.07 5.75
C ARG A 94 -0.43 -2.81 5.88
N ALA A 95 -0.61 -2.32 7.11
CA ALA A 95 -1.31 -1.07 7.37
C ALA A 95 -0.63 0.13 6.69
N THR A 96 0.71 0.15 6.74
CA THR A 96 1.52 1.19 6.10
C THR A 96 1.39 1.15 4.58
N PHE A 97 1.44 -0.05 4.00
CA PHE A 97 1.27 -0.22 2.56
C PHE A 97 -0.14 0.21 2.12
N TRP A 98 -1.17 -0.23 2.83
CA TRP A 98 -2.55 0.17 2.57
C TRP A 98 -2.70 1.69 2.61
N LEU A 99 -2.28 2.35 3.69
CA LEU A 99 -2.46 3.80 3.81
C LEU A 99 -1.69 4.56 2.73
N TRP A 100 -0.45 4.15 2.43
CA TRP A 100 0.33 4.74 1.35
C TRP A 100 -0.41 4.62 0.00
N GLY A 101 -0.87 3.41 -0.35
CA GLY A 101 -1.59 3.17 -1.59
C GLY A 101 -2.92 3.93 -1.68
N TYR A 102 -3.62 4.07 -0.55
CA TYR A 102 -4.83 4.89 -0.44
C TYR A 102 -4.51 6.36 -0.75
N LEU A 103 -3.49 6.93 -0.10
CA LEU A 103 -3.11 8.34 -0.29
C LEU A 103 -2.67 8.65 -1.72
N CYS A 104 -2.04 7.71 -2.44
CA CYS A 104 -1.68 7.90 -3.84
C CYS A 104 -2.89 8.21 -4.75
N LYS A 105 -4.09 7.73 -4.39
CA LYS A 105 -5.30 7.86 -5.21
C LYS A 105 -6.43 8.65 -4.57
N ALA A 106 -6.39 8.86 -3.25
CA ALA A 106 -7.40 9.62 -2.54
C ALA A 106 -7.53 11.03 -3.13
N GLY A 107 -8.74 11.42 -3.51
CA GLY A 107 -9.04 12.78 -3.90
C GLY A 107 -8.98 13.73 -2.70
N ASP A 108 -8.75 15.01 -2.95
CA ASP A 108 -8.62 16.06 -1.93
C ASP A 108 -9.82 16.03 -0.94
N TYR A 109 -11.04 15.94 -1.46
CA TYR A 109 -12.26 15.84 -0.64
C TYR A 109 -12.33 14.56 0.22
N GLN A 110 -11.78 13.42 -0.24
CA GLN A 110 -11.77 12.18 0.55
C GLN A 110 -10.84 12.29 1.77
N THR A 111 -9.73 13.04 1.61
CA THR A 111 -8.80 13.38 2.69
C THR A 111 -9.30 14.54 3.56
N GLY A 112 -10.29 15.30 3.10
CA GLY A 112 -10.78 16.50 3.81
C GLY A 112 -9.84 17.69 3.72
N PHE A 113 -8.77 17.61 2.93
CA PHE A 113 -7.89 18.73 2.63
C PHE A 113 -8.43 19.49 1.43
N ASN A 114 -8.72 20.77 1.60
CA ASN A 114 -9.06 21.62 0.46
C ASN A 114 -7.86 21.68 -0.51
N PRO A 115 -8.10 21.74 -1.83
CA PRO A 115 -7.01 21.99 -2.78
C PRO A 115 -6.32 23.32 -2.46
N PRO A 116 -5.02 23.47 -2.78
CA PRO A 116 -4.35 24.76 -2.60
C PRO A 116 -4.99 25.82 -3.50
N ALA A 117 -4.90 27.10 -3.10
CA ALA A 117 -5.56 28.20 -3.82
C ALA A 117 -5.15 28.33 -5.30
N ASN A 118 -3.96 27.85 -5.66
CA ASN A 118 -3.41 27.83 -7.01
C ASN A 118 -3.57 26.47 -7.71
N ALA A 119 -4.41 25.57 -7.20
CA ALA A 119 -4.63 24.28 -7.82
C ALA A 119 -5.19 24.44 -9.24
N THR A 120 -4.50 23.85 -10.20
CA THR A 120 -5.01 23.71 -11.56
C THR A 120 -6.12 22.68 -11.62
N PHE A 121 -7.06 22.81 -12.56
CA PHE A 121 -8.08 21.80 -12.87
C PHE A 121 -7.50 20.59 -13.63
N ASP A 122 -6.30 20.13 -13.24
CA ASP A 122 -5.59 19.02 -13.87
C ASP A 122 -5.99 17.65 -13.30
N GLY A 123 -6.98 17.61 -12.40
CA GLY A 123 -7.50 16.40 -11.78
C GLY A 123 -6.53 15.73 -10.80
N LYS A 124 -5.37 16.34 -10.51
CA LYS A 124 -4.42 15.77 -9.55
C LYS A 124 -4.95 15.86 -8.13
N ASN A 125 -4.48 14.97 -7.26
CA ASN A 125 -4.69 15.06 -5.81
C ASN A 125 -3.47 15.65 -5.10
N TRP A 126 -3.58 15.91 -3.79
CA TRP A 126 -2.47 16.37 -2.96
C TRP A 126 -1.20 15.54 -3.07
N TYR A 127 -1.30 14.21 -3.09
CA TYR A 127 -0.13 13.33 -3.18
C TYR A 127 0.68 13.61 -4.45
N GLN A 128 -0.02 13.74 -5.58
CA GLN A 128 0.56 14.04 -6.89
C GLN A 128 1.08 15.48 -6.96
N ARG A 129 0.38 16.46 -6.37
CA ARG A 129 0.84 17.87 -6.31
C ARG A 129 2.13 18.02 -5.52
N LEU A 130 2.30 17.25 -4.46
CA LEU A 130 3.51 17.21 -3.64
C LEU A 130 4.66 16.44 -4.32
N ASN A 131 4.42 15.80 -5.46
CA ASN A 131 5.39 15.02 -6.22
C ASN A 131 6.12 13.96 -5.37
N LEU A 132 5.36 13.26 -4.52
CA LEU A 132 5.89 12.21 -3.65
C LEU A 132 6.17 10.93 -4.43
N SER A 133 7.15 10.14 -3.97
CA SER A 133 7.59 8.90 -4.63
C SER A 133 6.44 7.91 -4.81
N LEU A 134 6.25 7.39 -6.02
CA LEU A 134 5.31 6.30 -6.32
C LEU A 134 5.96 4.91 -6.19
N SER A 135 7.23 4.83 -5.78
CA SER A 135 7.99 3.58 -5.71
C SER A 135 8.80 3.45 -4.43
N PRO A 136 8.20 3.63 -3.23
CA PRO A 136 8.88 3.23 -2.00
C PRO A 136 9.01 1.71 -1.96
N VAL A 137 10.23 1.21 -1.71
CA VAL A 137 10.57 -0.22 -1.82
C VAL A 137 10.72 -0.91 -0.46
N SER A 138 10.37 -0.22 0.63
CA SER A 138 10.42 -0.75 1.99
C SER A 138 9.34 -0.14 2.89
N HIS A 139 9.05 -0.82 4.01
CA HIS A 139 8.19 -0.29 5.08
C HIS A 139 8.65 1.10 5.55
N GLN A 140 9.96 1.27 5.77
CA GLN A 140 10.52 2.54 6.26
C GLN A 140 10.33 3.67 5.26
N GLU A 141 10.55 3.41 3.96
CA GLU A 141 10.33 4.42 2.92
C GLU A 141 8.86 4.81 2.81
N ARG A 142 7.94 3.85 2.84
CA ARG A 142 6.49 4.13 2.83
C ARG A 142 6.09 4.99 4.02
N LEU A 143 6.56 4.64 5.22
CA LEU A 143 6.29 5.40 6.42
C LEU A 143 6.83 6.84 6.31
N ALA A 144 8.07 6.99 5.83
CA ALA A 144 8.68 8.30 5.64
C ALA A 144 7.89 9.16 4.64
N VAL A 145 7.40 8.57 3.54
CA VAL A 145 6.56 9.23 2.54
C VAL A 145 5.22 9.66 3.14
N ILE A 146 4.57 8.81 3.95
CA ILE A 146 3.32 9.17 4.65
C ILE A 146 3.56 10.33 5.62
N ILE A 147 4.61 10.29 6.44
CA ILE A 147 4.95 11.39 7.36
C ILE A 147 5.19 12.68 6.57
N THR A 148 5.94 12.60 5.47
CA THR A 148 6.22 13.74 4.59
C THR A 148 4.94 14.31 3.97
N PHE A 149 4.02 13.46 3.53
CA PHE A 149 2.71 13.87 3.02
C PHE A 149 1.96 14.73 4.04
N PHE A 150 1.87 14.26 5.29
CA PHE A 150 1.21 15.03 6.34
C PHE A 150 1.99 16.31 6.69
N ASP A 151 3.32 16.29 6.74
CA ASP A 151 4.13 17.45 7.10
C ASP A 151 4.07 18.59 6.08
N LEU A 152 4.00 18.27 4.78
CA LEU A 152 4.03 19.27 3.71
C LEU A 152 2.70 20.01 3.51
N ILE A 153 1.58 19.45 3.96
CA ILE A 153 0.26 20.11 3.85
C ILE A 153 0.10 21.08 5.02
N ILE A 154 0.19 22.39 4.80
CA ILE A 154 -0.02 23.38 5.87
C ILE A 154 -1.50 23.79 5.92
N ILE A 155 -2.15 23.48 7.04
CA ILE A 155 -3.48 23.97 7.40
C ILE A 155 -3.33 25.34 8.04
N HIS A 156 -4.01 26.33 7.46
CA HIS A 156 -4.08 27.65 8.02
C HIS A 156 -4.85 27.65 9.34
N SER A 157 -4.28 28.32 10.34
CA SER A 157 -4.90 28.60 11.63
C SER A 157 -4.59 30.06 12.00
N PRO A 158 -5.49 30.77 12.70
CA PRO A 158 -6.78 30.33 13.27
C PRO A 158 -7.95 30.21 12.26
N PRO A 159 -9.02 29.43 12.57
CA PRO A 159 -9.18 28.61 13.78
C PRO A 159 -8.42 27.28 13.73
N VAL A 160 -8.10 26.74 14.91
CA VAL A 160 -7.49 25.41 15.11
C VAL A 160 -8.58 24.35 15.03
N ASN A 161 -8.43 23.35 14.16
CA ASN A 161 -9.47 22.37 13.82
C ASN A 161 -9.02 20.91 13.95
N TYR A 162 -7.73 20.68 14.16
CA TYR A 162 -7.05 19.38 14.26
C TYR A 162 -7.39 18.42 13.11
N ILE A 163 -7.49 18.93 11.88
CA ILE A 163 -7.96 18.16 10.71
C ILE A 163 -7.08 16.93 10.47
N LYS A 164 -5.76 17.09 10.54
CA LYS A 164 -4.81 15.97 10.32
C LYS A 164 -4.96 14.87 11.37
N LYS A 165 -5.24 15.24 12.62
CA LYS A 165 -5.43 14.29 13.72
C LYS A 165 -6.73 13.51 13.54
N GLN A 166 -7.82 14.20 13.20
CA GLN A 166 -9.10 13.56 12.88
C GLN A 166 -8.97 12.62 11.68
N LEU A 167 -8.25 13.03 10.64
CA LEU A 167 -7.99 12.19 9.47
C LEU A 167 -7.19 10.93 9.82
N MET A 168 -6.15 11.06 10.65
CA MET A 168 -5.36 9.91 11.10
C MET A 168 -6.20 8.91 11.90
N GLU A 169 -7.06 9.37 12.82
CA GLU A 169 -7.97 8.49 13.55
C GLU A 169 -9.00 7.83 12.61
N LYS A 170 -9.54 8.55 11.63
CA LYS A 170 -10.41 7.99 10.58
C LYS A 170 -9.71 6.86 9.83
N PHE A 171 -8.45 7.05 9.42
CA PHE A 171 -7.68 5.99 8.75
C PHE A 171 -7.43 4.79 9.65
N LYS A 172 -7.16 5.03 10.94
CA LYS A 172 -7.00 3.96 11.92
C LYS A 172 -8.29 3.15 12.10
N ASP A 173 -9.45 3.79 12.11
CA ASP A 173 -10.75 3.10 12.20
C ASP A 173 -11.13 2.34 10.92
N GLN A 174 -10.82 2.90 9.75
CA GLN A 174 -10.91 2.17 8.49
C GLN A 174 -10.01 0.94 8.49
N TRP A 175 -8.77 1.09 8.96
CA TRP A 175 -7.83 -0.03 9.08
C TRP A 175 -8.34 -1.11 10.03
N LYS A 176 -8.90 -0.76 11.21
CA LYS A 176 -9.52 -1.75 12.11
C LYS A 176 -10.58 -2.59 11.40
N THR A 177 -11.40 -1.94 10.57
CA THR A 177 -12.43 -2.64 9.77
C THR A 177 -11.80 -3.61 8.78
N ILE A 178 -10.77 -3.19 8.06
CA ILE A 178 -10.03 -4.03 7.10
C ILE A 178 -9.31 -5.19 7.82
N TYR A 179 -8.64 -4.90 8.93
CA TYR A 179 -7.88 -5.85 9.73
C TYR A 179 -8.78 -6.95 10.33
N SER A 180 -10.01 -6.60 10.72
CA SER A 180 -10.98 -7.56 11.26
C SER A 180 -11.47 -8.58 10.24
N LYS A 181 -11.34 -8.30 8.94
CA LYS A 181 -11.71 -9.23 7.87
C LYS A 181 -10.65 -10.34 7.75
N PRO A 182 -11.04 -11.57 7.33
CA PRO A 182 -10.09 -12.65 7.10
C PRO A 182 -8.96 -12.22 6.16
N LEU A 183 -7.72 -12.56 6.53
CA LEU A 183 -6.53 -12.19 5.76
C LEU A 183 -6.70 -12.65 4.30
N PRO A 184 -6.63 -11.73 3.32
CA PRO A 184 -6.74 -12.10 1.92
C PRO A 184 -5.64 -13.08 1.54
N LEU A 185 -6.00 -14.05 0.71
CA LEU A 185 -5.07 -15.04 0.15
C LEU A 185 -4.37 -15.92 1.19
N LYS A 186 -4.96 -16.16 2.36
CA LYS A 186 -4.42 -17.13 3.35
C LYS A 186 -4.14 -18.53 2.77
N TRP A 187 -4.86 -18.89 1.71
CA TRP A 187 -4.69 -20.17 1.00
C TRP A 187 -3.53 -20.18 -0.01
N LEU A 188 -3.01 -19.02 -0.41
CA LEU A 188 -1.93 -18.91 -1.38
C LEU A 188 -0.60 -19.17 -0.67
N PRO A 189 0.23 -20.10 -1.17
CA PRO A 189 1.57 -20.29 -0.62
C PRO A 189 2.42 -19.04 -0.81
N ASP A 190 3.31 -18.78 0.14
CA ASP A 190 4.30 -17.71 0.07
C ASP A 190 5.53 -18.19 -0.71
N ASP A 191 5.31 -18.53 -1.99
CA ASP A 191 6.36 -18.87 -2.94
C ASP A 191 6.29 -17.95 -4.16
N GLU A 192 7.43 -17.75 -4.82
CA GLU A 192 7.57 -16.73 -5.86
C GLU A 192 6.65 -16.95 -7.05
N ASP A 193 6.49 -18.20 -7.49
CA ASP A 193 5.66 -18.53 -8.64
C ASP A 193 4.17 -18.35 -8.32
N ALA A 194 3.74 -18.76 -7.14
CA ALA A 194 2.35 -18.60 -6.68
C ALA A 194 1.97 -17.11 -6.56
N VAL A 195 2.84 -16.31 -5.95
CA VAL A 195 2.62 -14.88 -5.76
C VAL A 195 2.68 -14.13 -7.09
N LEU A 196 3.65 -14.47 -7.96
CA LEU A 196 3.74 -13.90 -9.30
C LEU A 196 2.50 -14.24 -10.14
N TRP A 197 2.04 -15.50 -10.08
CA TRP A 197 0.82 -15.91 -10.75
C TRP A 197 -0.39 -15.11 -10.25
N ALA A 198 -0.55 -14.97 -8.94
CA ALA A 198 -1.68 -14.23 -8.38
C ALA A 198 -1.64 -12.73 -8.73
N TRP A 199 -0.45 -12.12 -8.71
CA TRP A 199 -0.23 -10.74 -9.16
C TRP A 199 -0.63 -10.53 -10.62
N ASN A 200 -0.19 -11.42 -11.51
CA ASN A 200 -0.53 -11.36 -12.94
C ASN A 200 -2.04 -11.53 -13.20
N ASN A 201 -2.72 -12.35 -12.39
CA ASN A 201 -4.19 -12.50 -12.50
C ASN A 201 -4.91 -11.23 -12.03
N LEU A 202 -4.47 -10.62 -10.94
CA LEU A 202 -5.01 -9.34 -10.47
C LEU A 202 -4.80 -8.25 -11.54
N GLN A 203 -3.60 -8.18 -12.12
CA GLN A 203 -3.27 -7.20 -13.15
C GLN A 203 -4.15 -7.33 -14.38
N LYS A 204 -4.42 -8.56 -14.85
CA LYS A 204 -5.34 -8.80 -15.97
C LYS A 204 -6.72 -8.21 -15.72
N ILE A 205 -7.29 -8.44 -14.54
CA ILE A 205 -8.63 -7.95 -14.19
C ILE A 205 -8.66 -6.43 -14.05
N GLN A 206 -7.58 -5.83 -13.53
CA GLN A 206 -7.46 -4.37 -13.45
C GLN A 206 -7.26 -3.71 -14.83
N GLN A 207 -6.73 -4.43 -15.81
CA GLN A 207 -6.56 -3.96 -17.20
C GLN A 207 -7.77 -4.25 -18.09
N GLU A 208 -8.61 -5.23 -17.73
CA GLU A 208 -9.86 -5.51 -18.42
C GLU A 208 -10.80 -4.30 -18.29
N LYS A 209 -11.10 -3.65 -19.43
CA LYS A 209 -11.89 -2.41 -19.48
C LYS A 209 -13.22 -2.57 -18.74
N PRO A 210 -13.71 -1.53 -18.03
CA PRO A 210 -15.04 -1.53 -17.47
C PRO A 210 -16.06 -1.80 -18.58
N VAL A 211 -16.94 -2.79 -18.36
CA VAL A 211 -18.08 -3.02 -19.24
C VAL A 211 -18.96 -1.78 -19.17
N THR A 212 -18.97 -0.98 -20.23
CA THR A 212 -19.87 0.17 -20.36
C THR A 212 -21.27 -0.34 -20.66
N LEU A 213 -22.13 -0.41 -19.65
CA LEU A 213 -23.57 -0.59 -19.83
C LEU A 213 -24.26 0.77 -19.62
N ALA A 214 -25.00 1.21 -20.65
CA ALA A 214 -25.90 2.37 -20.59
C ALA A 214 -25.26 3.69 -20.11
N GLY A 215 -24.02 3.98 -20.52
CA GLY A 215 -23.35 5.26 -20.21
C GLY A 215 -22.83 5.39 -18.78
N LEU A 216 -22.98 4.35 -17.95
CA LEU A 216 -22.38 4.25 -16.62
C LEU A 216 -21.12 3.37 -16.72
N SER A 217 -19.96 3.97 -16.44
CA SER A 217 -18.71 3.22 -16.31
C SER A 217 -18.73 2.48 -14.97
N PHE A 218 -19.04 1.17 -15.00
CA PHE A 218 -18.74 0.31 -13.86
C PHE A 218 -17.26 -0.05 -13.92
N SER A 219 -16.40 0.89 -13.50
CA SER A 219 -15.03 0.57 -13.10
C SER A 219 -15.11 -0.57 -12.08
N LEU A 220 -14.45 -1.69 -12.37
CA LEU A 220 -14.17 -2.71 -11.36
C LEU A 220 -13.28 -1.99 -10.34
N SER A 221 -13.89 -1.54 -9.25
CA SER A 221 -13.35 -0.61 -8.25
C SER A 221 -12.19 -1.17 -7.40
N ALA A 222 -11.41 -2.08 -7.96
CA ALA A 222 -10.09 -2.37 -7.45
C ALA A 222 -9.26 -1.12 -7.73
N GLN A 223 -8.87 -0.37 -6.70
CA GLN A 223 -7.83 0.63 -6.85
C GLN A 223 -6.67 -0.02 -7.59
N GLU A 224 -6.35 0.55 -8.76
CA GLU A 224 -5.57 -0.06 -9.82
C GLU A 224 -4.07 -0.14 -9.45
N LEU A 225 -3.72 -0.62 -8.26
CA LEU A 225 -2.34 -0.64 -7.76
C LEU A 225 -1.38 -1.26 -8.79
N THR A 226 -1.82 -2.32 -9.48
CA THR A 226 -0.99 -3.00 -10.50
C THR A 226 -0.75 -2.20 -11.78
N THR A 227 -1.47 -1.08 -12.00
CA THR A 227 -1.31 -0.24 -13.20
C THR A 227 -0.25 0.85 -13.03
N TRP A 228 0.15 1.18 -11.80
CA TRP A 228 1.10 2.27 -11.53
C TRP A 228 2.19 1.91 -10.50
N PHE A 229 2.07 0.80 -9.77
CA PHE A 229 3.12 0.31 -8.87
C PHE A 229 3.74 -0.99 -9.37
N THR A 230 5.07 -1.06 -9.33
CA THR A 230 5.85 -2.24 -9.70
C THR A 230 6.65 -2.72 -8.49
N PRO A 231 6.34 -3.90 -7.93
CA PRO A 231 7.07 -4.44 -6.77
C PRO A 231 8.49 -4.86 -7.15
N LEU A 232 9.47 -4.54 -6.29
CA LEU A 232 10.89 -4.79 -6.52
C LEU A 232 11.31 -6.24 -6.23
N SER A 233 10.66 -6.89 -5.27
CA SER A 233 11.02 -8.22 -4.78
C SER A 233 9.80 -9.12 -4.59
N HIS A 234 10.03 -10.41 -4.34
CA HIS A 234 8.98 -11.37 -3.98
C HIS A 234 8.15 -10.90 -2.77
N HIS A 235 8.82 -10.53 -1.68
CA HIS A 235 8.19 -10.02 -0.46
C HIS A 235 7.32 -8.78 -0.75
N GLU A 236 7.88 -7.84 -1.50
CA GLU A 236 7.19 -6.61 -1.92
C GLU A 236 5.98 -6.90 -2.81
N ARG A 237 6.07 -7.89 -3.70
CA ARG A 237 4.97 -8.33 -4.56
C ARG A 237 3.85 -8.96 -3.73
N PHE A 238 4.19 -9.77 -2.75
CA PHE A 238 3.20 -10.39 -1.87
C PHE A 238 2.48 -9.36 -1.01
N LEU A 239 3.21 -8.38 -0.47
CA LEU A 239 2.62 -7.25 0.24
C LEU A 239 1.75 -6.38 -0.65
N ALA A 240 2.23 -6.03 -1.85
CA ALA A 240 1.47 -5.23 -2.81
C ALA A 240 0.17 -5.94 -3.21
N LEU A 241 0.21 -7.25 -3.42
CA LEU A 241 -0.97 -8.06 -3.72
C LEU A 241 -2.01 -7.98 -2.60
N ARG A 242 -1.58 -8.09 -1.34
CA ARG A 242 -2.47 -7.93 -0.18
C ARG A 242 -3.00 -6.50 -0.07
N ALA A 243 -2.13 -5.50 -0.23
CA ALA A 243 -2.51 -4.09 -0.18
C ALA A 243 -3.55 -3.74 -1.26
N ALA A 244 -3.36 -4.21 -2.50
CA ALA A 244 -4.34 -4.02 -3.58
C ALA A 244 -5.72 -4.60 -3.23
N LEU A 245 -5.74 -5.76 -2.57
CA LEU A 245 -6.98 -6.36 -2.10
C LEU A 245 -7.59 -5.58 -0.95
N ASP A 246 -6.79 -5.08 -0.01
CA ASP A 246 -7.25 -4.26 1.11
C ASP A 246 -7.82 -2.91 0.67
N LEU A 247 -7.23 -2.33 -0.38
CA LEU A 247 -7.68 -1.11 -1.04
C LEU A 247 -9.00 -1.29 -1.81
N TRP A 248 -9.31 -2.51 -2.22
CA TRP A 248 -10.54 -2.85 -2.93
C TRP A 248 -11.73 -3.03 -1.97
N ASP A 249 -12.10 -1.99 -1.22
CA ASP A 249 -13.23 -2.07 -0.26
C ASP A 249 -14.56 -1.56 -0.82
N ASP A 250 -14.54 -0.74 -1.88
CA ASP A 250 -15.74 -0.10 -2.43
C ASP A 250 -16.64 -1.04 -3.26
N ALA A 251 -16.24 -2.30 -3.51
CA ALA A 251 -17.08 -3.32 -4.12
C ALA A 251 -16.82 -4.72 -3.51
N PRO A 252 -17.37 -5.00 -2.32
CA PRO A 252 -17.09 -6.24 -1.59
C PRO A 252 -17.53 -7.50 -2.36
N ASP A 253 -18.62 -7.45 -3.12
CA ASP A 253 -19.12 -8.59 -3.89
C ASP A 253 -18.20 -8.94 -5.06
N THR A 254 -17.74 -7.94 -5.80
CA THR A 254 -16.80 -8.13 -6.91
C THR A 254 -15.46 -8.66 -6.40
N LYS A 255 -14.94 -8.10 -5.30
CA LYS A 255 -13.74 -8.61 -4.62
C LYS A 255 -13.92 -10.05 -4.16
N ARG A 256 -15.06 -10.39 -3.56
CA ARG A 256 -15.37 -11.74 -3.11
C ARG A 256 -15.41 -12.72 -4.28
N LEU A 257 -16.09 -12.35 -5.37
CA LEU A 257 -16.16 -13.16 -6.58
C LEU A 257 -14.78 -13.37 -7.19
N PHE A 258 -13.96 -12.32 -7.25
CA PHE A 258 -12.56 -12.42 -7.68
C PHE A 258 -11.77 -13.41 -6.83
N LEU A 259 -11.79 -13.26 -5.50
CA LEU A 259 -11.05 -14.15 -4.59
C LEU A 259 -11.50 -15.61 -4.70
N LEU A 260 -12.81 -15.85 -4.89
CA LEU A 260 -13.35 -17.19 -5.13
C LEU A 260 -12.85 -17.78 -6.45
N ASN A 261 -12.87 -17.01 -7.53
CA ASN A 261 -12.41 -17.45 -8.84
C ASN A 261 -10.90 -17.68 -8.85
N LEU A 262 -10.14 -16.80 -8.18
CA LEU A 262 -8.69 -16.93 -8.04
C LEU A 262 -8.32 -18.22 -7.28
N ASN A 263 -9.00 -18.52 -6.17
CA ASN A 263 -8.78 -19.77 -5.43
C ASN A 263 -9.12 -21.01 -6.28
N LYS A 264 -10.23 -20.98 -7.02
CA LYS A 264 -10.59 -22.08 -7.93
C LYS A 264 -9.53 -22.30 -9.02
N ALA A 265 -9.08 -21.21 -9.66
CA ALA A 265 -8.06 -21.25 -10.70
C ALA A 265 -6.73 -21.79 -10.17
N TRP A 266 -6.33 -21.38 -8.96
CA TRP A 266 -5.15 -21.89 -8.30
C TRP A 266 -5.22 -23.40 -8.03
N ASN A 267 -6.34 -23.87 -7.47
CA ASN A 267 -6.53 -25.32 -7.25
C ASN A 267 -6.50 -26.11 -8.56
N GLN A 268 -7.05 -25.56 -9.64
CA GLN A 268 -6.96 -26.18 -10.96
C GLN A 268 -5.52 -26.21 -11.48
N GLN A 269 -4.74 -25.15 -11.30
CA GLN A 269 -3.33 -25.09 -11.67
C GLN A 269 -2.50 -26.13 -10.90
N LYS A 270 -2.69 -26.21 -9.58
CA LYS A 270 -2.03 -27.22 -8.74
C LYS A 270 -2.37 -28.64 -9.20
N LEU A 271 -3.64 -28.90 -9.53
CA LEU A 271 -4.05 -30.20 -10.08
C LEU A 271 -3.34 -30.50 -11.40
N ARG A 272 -3.19 -29.51 -12.30
CA ARG A 272 -2.45 -29.68 -13.56
C ARG A 272 -0.96 -29.96 -13.32
N GLN A 273 -0.33 -29.23 -12.40
CA GLN A 273 1.07 -29.45 -12.05
C GLN A 273 1.30 -30.87 -11.47
N SER A 274 0.36 -31.40 -10.68
CA SER A 274 0.42 -32.76 -10.15
C SER A 274 0.19 -33.89 -11.18
N ARG A 275 -0.12 -33.54 -12.44
CA ARG A 275 -0.46 -34.48 -13.52
C ARG A 275 0.50 -34.35 -14.72
N THR A 276 1.67 -33.74 -14.54
CA THR A 276 2.64 -33.52 -15.63
C THR A 276 3.15 -34.82 -16.27
N ASP A 277 3.17 -35.91 -15.51
CA ASP A 277 3.49 -37.27 -15.91
C ASP A 277 2.25 -38.12 -16.30
N LYS A 278 1.04 -37.57 -16.17
CA LYS A 278 -0.22 -38.32 -16.32
C LYS A 278 -1.01 -37.86 -17.52
N LYS A 279 -1.29 -38.78 -18.44
CA LYS A 279 -2.22 -38.55 -19.56
C LYS A 279 -3.60 -39.10 -19.22
N ALA A 280 -4.63 -38.30 -19.46
CA ALA A 280 -6.01 -38.74 -19.29
C ALA A 280 -6.32 -39.81 -20.36
N LEU A 281 -6.72 -41.01 -19.92
CA LEU A 281 -7.24 -42.04 -20.82
C LEU A 281 -8.75 -41.91 -20.91
N ASN A 282 -9.22 -41.22 -21.95
CA ASN A 282 -10.64 -41.17 -22.28
C ASN A 282 -10.97 -42.35 -23.20
N THR A 283 -11.65 -43.36 -22.68
CA THR A 283 -12.05 -44.54 -23.45
C THR A 283 -13.47 -44.98 -23.08
N TYR A 284 -14.09 -45.71 -24.00
CA TYR A 284 -15.38 -46.35 -23.79
C TYR A 284 -15.16 -47.85 -23.57
N LEU A 285 -15.67 -48.35 -22.45
CA LEU A 285 -15.69 -49.78 -22.14
C LEU A 285 -17.13 -50.28 -22.22
N LYS A 286 -17.31 -51.54 -22.65
CA LYS A 286 -18.62 -52.20 -22.52
C LYS A 286 -19.03 -52.21 -21.04
N ASN A 287 -20.33 -52.10 -20.78
CA ASN A 287 -20.86 -52.04 -19.40
C ASN A 287 -20.36 -53.19 -18.52
N GLU A 288 -20.36 -54.42 -19.06
CA GLU A 288 -19.87 -55.59 -18.33
C GLU A 288 -18.38 -55.51 -18.00
N THR A 289 -17.54 -55.03 -18.93
CA THR A 289 -16.10 -54.83 -18.72
C THR A 289 -15.84 -53.75 -17.66
N LYS A 290 -16.60 -52.65 -17.69
CA LYS A 290 -16.52 -51.61 -16.65
C LYS A 290 -16.89 -52.16 -15.28
N MET A 291 -17.97 -52.94 -15.19
CA MET A 291 -18.40 -53.56 -13.94
C MET A 291 -17.33 -54.50 -13.35
N ARG A 292 -16.67 -55.31 -14.20
CA ARG A 292 -15.54 -56.13 -13.77
C ARG A 292 -14.38 -55.28 -13.25
N LEU A 293 -14.08 -54.17 -13.89
CA LEU A 293 -13.06 -53.22 -13.46
C LEU A 293 -13.40 -52.55 -12.12
N ASP A 294 -14.68 -52.19 -11.89
CA ASP A 294 -15.17 -51.63 -10.63
C ASP A 294 -15.05 -52.64 -9.46
N ILE A 295 -15.35 -53.92 -9.72
CA ILE A 295 -15.16 -55.01 -8.74
C ILE A 295 -13.67 -55.16 -8.40
N LEU A 296 -12.79 -55.15 -9.40
CA LEU A 296 -11.33 -55.23 -9.17
C LEU A 296 -10.81 -54.02 -8.39
N ALA A 297 -11.29 -52.81 -8.69
CA ALA A 297 -10.94 -51.60 -7.95
C ALA A 297 -11.32 -51.71 -6.46
N THR A 298 -12.52 -52.24 -6.18
CA THR A 298 -12.98 -52.47 -4.81
C THR A 298 -12.14 -53.55 -4.12
N HIS A 299 -11.88 -54.67 -4.79
CA HIS A 299 -11.10 -55.78 -4.25
C HIS A 299 -9.66 -55.37 -3.91
N TYR A 300 -9.01 -54.59 -4.77
CA TYR A 300 -7.65 -54.10 -4.54
C TYR A 300 -7.57 -52.84 -3.67
N ASN A 301 -8.70 -52.24 -3.29
CA ASN A 301 -8.78 -50.93 -2.64
C ASN A 301 -7.98 -49.84 -3.39
N MET A 302 -8.12 -49.82 -4.71
CA MET A 302 -7.42 -48.94 -5.63
C MET A 302 -8.41 -48.10 -6.44
N ARG A 303 -7.98 -46.95 -6.96
CA ARG A 303 -8.79 -46.22 -7.94
C ARG A 303 -8.85 -47.01 -9.24
N ILE A 304 -9.95 -46.88 -9.97
CA ILE A 304 -10.16 -47.51 -11.29
C ILE A 304 -8.99 -47.23 -12.25
N SER A 305 -8.47 -46.00 -12.26
CA SER A 305 -7.29 -45.62 -13.05
C SER A 305 -6.06 -46.45 -12.70
N ASP A 306 -5.85 -46.67 -11.40
CA ASP A 306 -4.66 -47.31 -10.86
C ASP A 306 -4.72 -48.82 -11.14
N VAL A 307 -5.92 -49.43 -11.08
CA VAL A 307 -6.13 -50.82 -11.51
C VAL A 307 -5.91 -50.99 -13.01
N LEU A 308 -6.43 -50.07 -13.82
CA LEU A 308 -6.26 -50.12 -15.26
C LEU A 308 -4.77 -50.03 -15.65
N GLU A 309 -4.05 -49.09 -15.05
CA GLU A 309 -2.60 -48.92 -15.24
C GLU A 309 -1.82 -50.17 -14.78
N LYS A 310 -2.19 -50.75 -13.63
CA LYS A 310 -1.63 -52.01 -13.15
C LYS A 310 -1.81 -53.14 -14.16
N LEU A 311 -3.04 -53.37 -14.65
CA LEU A 311 -3.34 -54.43 -15.60
C LEU A 311 -2.59 -54.25 -16.92
N ILE A 312 -2.49 -53.02 -17.43
CA ILE A 312 -1.73 -52.70 -18.65
C ILE A 312 -0.25 -53.03 -18.44
N ASN A 313 0.34 -52.60 -17.33
CA ASN A 313 1.75 -52.82 -17.05
C ASN A 313 2.09 -54.28 -16.78
N GLU A 314 1.21 -55.02 -16.09
CA GLU A 314 1.38 -56.46 -15.86
C GLU A 314 1.34 -57.24 -17.17
N HIS A 315 0.36 -56.97 -18.03
CA HIS A 315 0.26 -57.63 -19.33
C HIS A 315 1.41 -57.23 -20.26
N TYR A 316 1.81 -55.95 -20.27
CA TYR A 316 2.98 -55.48 -21.02
C TYR A 316 4.26 -56.22 -20.61
N ARG A 317 4.47 -56.44 -19.31
CA ARG A 317 5.62 -57.20 -18.81
C ARG A 317 5.57 -58.66 -19.27
N GLN A 318 4.41 -59.30 -19.18
CA GLN A 318 4.25 -60.71 -19.58
C GLN A 318 4.54 -60.94 -21.06
N GLU A 319 4.12 -60.02 -21.94
CA GLU A 319 4.31 -60.16 -23.40
C GLU A 319 5.74 -59.80 -23.88
N LEU A 320 6.53 -59.09 -23.07
CA LEU A 320 7.87 -58.60 -23.45
C LEU A 320 9.04 -59.20 -22.67
N THR A 321 8.79 -60.00 -21.62
CA THR A 321 9.81 -60.93 -21.12
C THR A 321 9.89 -62.12 -22.08
N PRO A 322 11.01 -62.34 -22.79
CA PRO A 322 11.17 -63.53 -23.61
C PRO A 322 11.04 -64.74 -22.70
N SER A 323 10.16 -65.66 -23.04
CA SER A 323 10.11 -67.00 -22.45
C SER A 323 11.49 -67.64 -22.62
N GLU A 324 12.23 -67.76 -21.51
CA GLU A 324 13.49 -68.51 -21.43
C GLU A 324 13.33 -69.98 -21.85
#